data_AF-A0A963E974-F1
#
_entry.id   AF-A0A963E974-F1
#
_cell.length_a   1.000
_cell.length_b   1.000
_cell.length_c   1.000
_cell.angle_alpha   90.00
_cell.angle_beta   90.00
_cell.angle_gamma   90.00
#
_symmetry.space_group_name_H-M   'P 1'
#
loop_
_entity.id
_entity.type
_entity.pdbx_description
1 polymer ?
#
loop_
_entity_poly.entity_id
_entity_poly.type
_entity_poly.pdbx_seq_one_letter_code
_entity_poly.pdbx_strand_id
1 'polypeptide(L)'
;MDRIVEIDSPSIIVTYENRIRELENRKAELNEKIRKCGTVLPDFDETFRTAFSFLSNPHKIWCSDRLENKRTVLKLAFADKLSYCRNEGFRTAPYALPFALLEDFGQGNYNWWVWLDSNQRPRDYESQIPHIYAYLQELI
;
A
#
# COMPACT_ATOMS: atom_id res chain seq x y z
N MET A 1 -10.40 -51.91 10.30
CA MET A 1 -11.88 -51.93 10.32
C MET A 1 -12.45 -51.39 11.63
N ASP A 2 -11.65 -51.22 12.69
CA ASP A 2 -12.13 -50.77 14.01
C ASP A 2 -12.54 -49.29 14.10
N ARG A 3 -12.07 -48.40 13.21
CA ARG A 3 -12.50 -46.97 13.25
C ARG A 3 -13.91 -46.71 12.77
N ILE A 4 -14.53 -47.64 12.02
CA ILE A 4 -15.89 -47.46 11.48
C ILE A 4 -16.93 -47.97 12.48
N VAL A 5 -16.54 -48.91 13.35
CA VAL A 5 -17.43 -49.54 14.35
C VAL A 5 -17.71 -48.61 15.55
N GLU A 6 -16.87 -47.61 15.82
CA GLU A 6 -17.10 -46.57 16.86
C GLU A 6 -17.87 -45.32 16.37
N ILE A 7 -18.22 -45.24 15.07
CA ILE A 7 -18.84 -44.05 14.45
C ILE A 7 -20.36 -43.97 14.71
N ASP A 8 -20.98 -44.99 15.30
CA ASP A 8 -22.41 -45.00 15.61
C ASP A 8 -22.82 -44.15 16.83
N SER A 9 -21.88 -43.36 17.36
CA SER A 9 -22.18 -42.32 18.34
C SER A 9 -22.79 -41.11 17.60
N PRO A 10 -24.07 -40.76 17.84
CA PRO A 10 -24.71 -39.60 17.20
C PRO A 10 -23.97 -38.27 17.50
N SER A 11 -23.20 -38.21 18.59
CA SER A 11 -22.37 -37.06 18.93
C SER A 11 -21.22 -36.83 17.95
N ILE A 12 -20.60 -37.90 17.45
CA ILE A 12 -19.46 -37.81 16.53
C ILE A 12 -19.95 -37.39 15.14
N ILE A 13 -21.08 -37.93 14.69
CA ILE A 13 -21.70 -37.55 13.40
C ILE A 13 -22.03 -36.05 13.37
N VAL A 14 -22.65 -35.53 14.44
CA VAL A 14 -23.01 -34.10 14.54
C VAL A 14 -21.77 -33.20 14.54
N THR A 15 -20.69 -33.60 15.20
CA THR A 15 -19.44 -32.80 15.20
C THR A 15 -18.80 -32.77 13.80
N TYR A 16 -18.82 -33.87 13.06
CA TYR A 16 -18.36 -33.90 11.68
C TYR A 16 -19.24 -33.08 10.74
N GLU A 17 -20.57 -33.19 10.83
CA GLU A 17 -21.50 -32.39 10.04
C GLU A 17 -21.32 -30.89 10.28
N ASN A 18 -21.12 -30.50 11.54
CA ASN A 18 -20.82 -29.10 11.88
C ASN A 18 -19.50 -28.64 11.26
N ARG A 19 -18.47 -29.49 11.26
CA ARG A 19 -17.17 -29.17 10.68
C ARG A 19 -17.23 -29.06 9.16
N ILE A 20 -18.01 -29.92 8.50
CA ILE A 20 -18.27 -29.85 7.06
C ILE A 20 -18.96 -28.53 6.71
N ARG A 21 -20.00 -28.15 7.45
CA ARG A 21 -20.72 -26.88 7.24
C ARG A 21 -19.82 -25.66 7.40
N GLU A 22 -18.94 -25.67 8.39
CA GLU A 22 -17.96 -24.59 8.59
C GLU A 22 -16.99 -24.48 7.40
N LEU A 23 -16.50 -25.61 6.89
CA LEU A 23 -15.61 -25.64 5.73
C LEU A 23 -16.31 -25.16 4.44
N GLU A 24 -17.57 -25.50 4.25
CA GLU A 24 -18.37 -25.03 3.11
C GLU A 24 -18.57 -23.50 3.14
N ASN A 25 -18.90 -22.94 4.31
CA ASN A 25 -19.01 -21.49 4.48
C ASN A 25 -17.69 -20.79 4.18
N ARG A 26 -16.57 -21.33 4.69
CA ARG A 26 -15.23 -20.78 4.46
C ARG A 26 -14.83 -20.83 2.99
N LYS A 27 -15.20 -21.90 2.28
CA LYS A 27 -15.03 -22.03 0.83
C LYS A 27 -15.86 -20.98 0.07
N ALA A 28 -17.09 -20.73 0.49
CA ALA A 28 -17.94 -19.69 -0.11
C ALA A 28 -17.36 -18.29 0.08
N GLU A 29 -16.89 -17.96 1.29
CA GLU A 29 -16.22 -16.68 1.59
C GLU A 29 -14.94 -16.49 0.76
N LEU A 30 -14.10 -17.52 0.65
CA LEU A 30 -12.88 -17.47 -0.14
C LEU A 30 -13.18 -17.30 -1.63
N ASN A 31 -14.18 -18.00 -2.15
CA ASN A 31 -14.62 -17.82 -3.53
C ASN A 31 -15.14 -16.41 -3.78
N GLU A 32 -15.88 -15.82 -2.84
CA GLU A 32 -16.33 -14.43 -2.95
C GLU A 32 -15.15 -13.44 -2.90
N LYS A 33 -14.14 -13.68 -2.03
CA LYS A 33 -12.91 -12.87 -2.00
C LYS A 33 -12.12 -12.98 -3.30
N ILE A 34 -12.02 -14.18 -3.88
CA ILE A 34 -11.36 -14.40 -5.17
C ILE A 34 -12.11 -13.66 -6.28
N ARG A 35 -13.45 -13.75 -6.31
CA ARG A 35 -14.26 -13.02 -7.30
C ARG A 35 -14.18 -11.51 -7.12
N LYS A 36 -14.05 -11.01 -5.88
CA LYS A 36 -13.82 -9.59 -5.59
C LYS A 36 -12.37 -9.15 -5.84
N CYS A 37 -11.41 -10.07 -5.90
CA CYS A 37 -10.04 -9.81 -6.38
C CYS A 37 -10.03 -9.72 -7.91
N GLY A 38 -10.85 -8.83 -8.45
CA GLY A 38 -11.02 -8.59 -9.87
C GLY A 38 -10.09 -7.50 -10.37
N THR A 39 -8.79 -7.81 -10.45
CA THR A 39 -7.86 -7.39 -11.52
C THR A 39 -6.47 -7.86 -11.12
N VAL A 40 -5.77 -8.53 -12.02
CA VAL A 40 -4.31 -8.56 -11.97
C VAL A 40 -3.85 -7.11 -11.79
N LEU A 41 -3.04 -6.85 -10.76
CA LEU A 41 -2.43 -5.52 -10.66
C LEU A 41 -1.71 -5.27 -11.99
N PRO A 42 -1.87 -4.08 -12.59
CA PRO A 42 -1.13 -3.77 -13.81
C PRO A 42 0.36 -3.95 -13.53
N ASP A 43 1.12 -4.28 -14.58
CA ASP A 43 2.55 -4.52 -14.42
C ASP A 43 3.21 -3.37 -13.65
N PHE A 44 4.20 -3.70 -12.82
CA PHE A 44 4.88 -2.71 -11.98
C PHE A 44 5.39 -1.56 -12.85
N ASP A 45 5.96 -1.86 -14.01
CA ASP A 45 6.44 -0.85 -14.94
C ASP A 45 5.28 0.02 -15.46
N GLU A 46 4.14 -0.55 -15.86
CA GLU A 46 3.00 0.23 -16.35
C GLU A 46 2.42 1.20 -15.31
N THR A 47 2.32 0.77 -14.05
CA THR A 47 1.78 1.62 -12.97
C THR A 47 2.73 2.75 -12.60
N PHE A 48 4.04 2.47 -12.55
CA PHE A 48 5.04 3.44 -12.11
C PHE A 48 5.54 4.35 -13.23
N ARG A 49 5.48 3.93 -14.50
CA ARG A 49 5.91 4.74 -15.65
C ARG A 49 5.28 6.13 -15.67
N THR A 50 4.00 6.24 -15.33
CA THR A 50 3.30 7.53 -15.29
C THR A 50 3.84 8.43 -14.19
N ALA A 51 4.08 7.87 -13.00
CA ALA A 51 4.64 8.61 -11.87
C ALA A 51 6.10 9.04 -12.13
N PHE A 52 6.94 8.15 -12.68
CA PHE A 52 8.33 8.49 -13.03
C PHE A 52 8.42 9.48 -14.18
N SER A 53 7.54 9.38 -15.18
CA SER A 53 7.47 10.40 -16.24
C SER A 53 7.10 11.77 -15.67
N PHE A 54 6.27 11.82 -14.61
CA PHE A 54 5.97 13.06 -13.90
C PHE A 54 7.17 13.59 -13.12
N LEU A 55 7.82 12.74 -12.32
CA LEU A 55 9.00 13.14 -11.53
C LEU A 55 10.15 13.62 -12.43
N SER A 56 10.28 13.06 -13.62
CA SER A 56 11.32 13.44 -14.59
C SER A 56 11.12 14.86 -15.15
N ASN A 57 9.88 15.23 -15.47
CA ASN A 57 9.57 16.57 -15.98
C ASN A 57 8.11 16.97 -15.68
N PRO A 58 7.84 17.60 -14.54
CA PRO A 58 6.49 18.02 -14.17
C PRO A 58 5.95 19.16 -15.04
N HIS A 59 6.84 20.03 -15.56
CA HIS A 59 6.47 21.17 -16.40
C HIS A 59 5.81 20.73 -17.72
N LYS A 60 6.30 19.65 -18.32
CA LYS A 60 5.74 19.09 -19.55
C LYS A 60 4.26 18.71 -19.40
N ILE A 61 3.88 18.15 -18.24
CA ILE A 61 2.50 17.76 -17.94
C ILE A 61 1.66 18.99 -17.57
N TRP A 62 2.26 19.98 -16.91
CA TRP A 62 1.59 21.24 -16.55
C TRP A 62 1.20 22.09 -17.77
N CYS A 63 2.05 22.15 -18.80
CA CYS A 63 1.81 22.90 -20.03
C CYS A 63 0.74 22.28 -20.94
N SER A 64 0.27 21.08 -20.65
CA SER A 64 -0.83 20.46 -21.40
C SER A 64 -2.11 21.29 -21.27
N ASP A 65 -2.90 21.36 -22.35
CA ASP A 65 -4.19 22.08 -22.37
C ASP A 65 -5.26 21.41 -21.48
N ARG A 66 -5.15 20.08 -21.33
CA ARG A 66 -6.05 19.27 -20.50
C ARG A 66 -6.00 19.64 -19.03
N LEU A 67 -7.15 20.01 -18.46
CA LEU A 67 -7.28 20.34 -17.03
C LEU A 67 -7.01 19.12 -16.13
N GLU A 68 -7.30 17.92 -16.61
CA GLU A 68 -7.03 16.68 -15.87
C GLU A 68 -5.55 16.58 -15.53
N ASN A 69 -4.68 16.86 -16.52
CA ASN A 69 -3.24 16.78 -16.35
C ASN A 69 -2.76 17.78 -15.29
N LYS A 70 -3.23 19.03 -15.32
CA LYS A 70 -2.91 20.04 -14.30
C LYS A 70 -3.37 19.61 -12.90
N ARG A 71 -4.55 18.99 -12.79
CA ARG A 71 -5.04 18.43 -11.52
C ARG A 71 -4.18 17.25 -11.05
N THR A 72 -3.72 16.38 -11.95
CA THR A 72 -2.84 15.26 -11.58
C THR A 72 -1.50 15.76 -11.06
N VAL A 73 -0.92 16.79 -11.68
CA VAL A 73 0.32 17.44 -11.22
C VAL A 73 0.17 17.93 -9.79
N LEU A 74 -0.92 18.64 -9.47
CA LEU A 74 -1.17 19.13 -8.11
C LEU A 74 -1.33 17.99 -7.09
N LYS A 75 -2.02 16.92 -7.47
CA LYS A 75 -2.18 15.73 -6.61
C LYS A 75 -0.87 14.97 -6.37
N LEU A 76 0.07 15.04 -7.30
CA LEU A 76 1.38 14.38 -7.17
C LEU A 76 2.40 15.28 -6.46
N ALA A 77 2.26 16.60 -6.57
CA ALA A 77 3.15 17.57 -5.93
C ALA A 77 2.89 17.74 -4.43
N PHE A 78 1.63 17.66 -4.00
CA PHE A 78 1.22 17.89 -2.62
C PHE A 78 0.62 16.63 -2.00
N ALA A 79 0.93 16.39 -0.72
CA ALA A 79 0.34 15.28 0.03
C ALA A 79 -1.14 15.51 0.33
N ASP A 80 -1.54 16.79 0.49
CA ASP A 80 -2.89 17.21 0.82
C ASP A 80 -3.48 18.20 -0.20
N LYS A 81 -4.80 18.35 -0.15
CA LYS A 81 -5.52 19.31 -1.00
C LYS A 81 -5.20 20.74 -0.56
N LEU A 82 -4.86 21.59 -1.53
CA LEU A 82 -4.67 23.03 -1.30
C LEU A 82 -5.95 23.66 -0.73
N SER A 83 -5.84 24.26 0.46
CA SER A 83 -6.93 25.03 1.05
C SER A 83 -6.89 26.47 0.54
N TYR A 84 -8.07 27.03 0.29
CA TYR A 84 -8.24 28.41 -0.13
C TYR A 84 -8.92 29.19 0.97
N CYS A 85 -8.29 30.28 1.41
CA CYS A 85 -8.90 31.24 2.34
C CYS A 85 -9.18 32.55 1.60
N ARG A 86 -10.43 33.03 1.69
CA ARG A 86 -10.84 34.28 1.03
C ARG A 86 -10.07 35.44 1.66
N ASN A 87 -9.48 36.30 0.82
CA ASN A 87 -8.59 37.41 1.17
C ASN A 87 -7.13 37.05 1.53
N GLU A 88 -6.83 35.78 1.81
CA GLU A 88 -5.44 35.33 2.09
C GLU A 88 -4.85 34.46 0.96
N GLY A 89 -5.69 33.98 0.04
CA GLY A 89 -5.26 33.20 -1.12
C GLY A 89 -5.13 31.70 -0.84
N PHE A 90 -4.31 31.02 -1.65
CA PHE A 90 -4.02 29.60 -1.49
C PHE A 90 -2.98 29.38 -0.39
N ARG A 91 -3.27 28.46 0.53
CA ARG A 91 -2.28 28.00 1.52
C ARG A 91 -1.39 26.91 0.92
N THR A 92 -0.11 26.92 1.26
CA THR A 92 0.83 25.88 0.85
C THR A 92 0.53 24.59 1.62
N ALA A 93 0.11 23.55 0.91
CA ALA A 93 -0.04 22.21 1.47
C ALA A 93 1.33 21.55 1.64
N PRO A 94 1.47 20.56 2.56
CA PRO A 94 2.69 19.78 2.67
C PRO A 94 3.04 19.13 1.34
N TYR A 95 4.33 19.14 0.99
CA TYR A 95 4.84 18.52 -0.22
C TYR A 95 4.66 17.00 -0.16
N ALA A 96 4.49 16.39 -1.33
CA ALA A 96 4.53 14.94 -1.43
C ALA A 96 5.93 14.42 -1.05
N LEU A 97 5.98 13.17 -0.57
CA LEU A 97 7.19 12.51 -0.08
C LEU A 97 8.45 12.69 -0.94
N PRO A 98 8.42 12.53 -2.29
CA PRO A 98 9.61 12.69 -3.09
C PRO A 98 10.19 14.11 -3.02
N PHE A 99 9.35 15.14 -2.88
CA PHE A 99 9.80 16.53 -2.82
C PHE A 99 10.28 16.91 -1.42
N ALA A 100 9.60 16.44 -0.37
CA ALA A 100 10.05 16.62 1.01
C ALA A 100 11.43 15.99 1.24
N LEU A 101 11.65 14.79 0.69
CA LEU A 101 12.94 14.12 0.77
C LEU A 101 14.05 14.89 0.03
N LEU A 102 13.76 15.44 -1.14
CA LEU A 102 14.71 16.28 -1.89
C LEU A 102 15.05 17.58 -1.14
N GLU A 103 14.08 18.16 -0.45
CA GLU A 103 14.29 19.32 0.42
C GLU A 103 15.25 18.97 1.56
N ASP A 104 15.05 17.84 2.24
CA ASP A 104 15.94 17.36 3.32
C ASP A 104 17.38 17.09 2.82
N PHE A 105 17.52 16.48 1.63
CA PHE A 105 18.83 16.30 0.99
C PHE A 105 19.51 17.63 0.67
N GLY A 106 18.74 18.62 0.20
CA GLY A 106 19.24 19.97 -0.05
C GLY A 106 19.71 20.69 1.22
N GLN A 107 19.12 20.37 2.37
CA GLN A 107 19.49 20.91 3.68
C GLN A 107 20.64 20.14 4.37
N GLY A 108 21.17 19.08 3.74
CA GLY A 108 22.28 18.28 4.27
C GLY A 108 21.88 17.35 5.42
N ASN A 109 20.59 17.04 5.57
CA ASN A 109 20.10 16.13 6.59
C ASN A 109 20.02 14.71 6.03
N TYR A 110 21.08 13.92 6.21
CA TYR A 110 21.20 12.57 5.65
C TYR A 110 20.54 11.47 6.51
N ASN A 111 19.83 11.85 7.58
CA ASN A 111 19.26 10.92 8.54
C ASN A 111 17.84 10.47 8.15
N TRP A 112 17.72 9.83 6.99
CA TRP A 112 16.43 9.48 6.38
C TRP A 112 15.66 8.36 7.11
N TRP A 113 16.35 7.54 7.92
CA TRP A 113 15.71 6.47 8.71
C TRP A 113 14.88 7.02 9.88
N VAL A 114 15.32 8.11 10.52
CA VAL A 114 14.51 8.80 11.56
C VAL A 114 13.20 9.35 10.98
N TRP A 115 13.24 9.82 9.74
CA TRP A 115 12.05 10.27 9.03
C TRP A 115 11.12 9.10 8.64
N LEU A 116 11.69 7.96 8.23
CA LEU A 116 10.92 6.74 7.91
C LEU A 116 10.16 6.22 9.13
N ASP A 117 10.83 6.13 10.28
CA ASP A 117 10.22 5.67 11.54
C ASP A 117 9.08 6.58 12.02
N SER A 118 9.15 7.88 11.70
CA SER A 118 8.15 8.87 12.12
C SER A 118 6.87 8.87 11.26
N ASN A 119 6.94 8.39 10.02
CA ASN A 119 5.83 8.46 9.05
C ASN A 119 5.25 7.08 8.67
N GLN A 120 5.76 6.00 9.25
CA GLN A 120 5.25 4.66 9.04
C GLN A 120 3.88 4.48 9.75
N ARG A 121 2.79 4.33 9.00
CA ARG A 121 1.61 3.60 9.52
C ARG A 121 2.04 2.15 9.73
N PRO A 122 1.62 1.48 10.82
CA PRO A 122 2.00 0.10 11.07
C PRO A 122 1.52 -0.73 9.87
N ARG A 123 2.49 -1.19 9.08
CA ARG A 123 2.27 -2.22 8.07
C ARG A 123 2.97 -3.44 8.59
N ASP A 124 2.21 -4.51 8.64
CA ASP A 124 2.45 -5.79 9.29
C ASP A 124 3.58 -6.62 8.64
N TYR A 125 4.57 -5.98 8.00
CA TYR A 125 5.68 -6.60 7.29
C TYR A 125 6.88 -6.96 8.18
N GLU A 126 6.82 -6.67 9.48
CA GLU A 126 7.89 -6.97 10.45
C GLU A 126 8.20 -8.47 10.59
N SER A 127 7.34 -9.35 10.07
CA SER A 127 7.57 -10.80 10.06
C SER A 127 8.47 -11.32 8.92
N GLN A 128 8.87 -10.48 7.96
CA GLN A 128 9.59 -10.94 6.75
C GLN A 128 10.96 -10.30 6.49
N ILE A 129 11.46 -9.37 7.32
CA ILE A 129 12.79 -8.80 7.10
C ILE A 129 13.71 -8.93 8.33
N PRO A 130 14.25 -10.13 8.63
CA PRO A 130 15.33 -10.26 9.61
C PRO A 130 16.74 -10.16 9.00
N HIS A 131 16.91 -10.04 7.68
CA HIS A 131 18.23 -10.31 7.08
C HIS A 131 18.95 -9.14 6.40
N ILE A 132 18.32 -8.02 6.08
CA ILE A 132 19.01 -6.94 5.33
C ILE A 132 19.82 -6.02 6.25
N TYR A 133 19.36 -5.78 7.48
CA TYR A 133 20.02 -4.88 8.41
C TYR A 133 21.29 -5.45 9.06
N ALA A 134 21.43 -6.78 9.09
CA ALA A 134 22.65 -7.42 9.60
C ALA A 134 23.87 -7.17 8.68
N TYR A 135 23.66 -7.08 7.36
CA TYR A 135 24.76 -6.91 6.40
C TYR A 135 25.30 -5.48 6.31
N LEU A 136 24.53 -4.48 6.75
CA LEU A 136 24.98 -3.08 6.70
C LEU A 136 25.82 -2.67 7.90
N GLN A 137 25.87 -3.48 8.96
CA GLN A 137 26.69 -3.22 10.15
C GLN A 137 28.09 -3.84 10.07
N GLU A 138 28.34 -4.75 9.12
CA GLU A 138 29.66 -5.36 8.89
C GLU A 138 30.51 -4.61 7.84
N LEU A 139 29.97 -3.55 7.21
CA LEU A 139 30.65 -2.81 6.14
C LEU A 139 31.07 -1.37 6.52
N ILE A 140 31.10 -1.05 7.82
CA ILE A 140 31.72 0.15 8.40
C ILE A 140 32.62 -0.29 9.54
#